data_AF-A0A4Q8TMY2-F1
#
_entry.id   AF-A0A4Q8TMY2-F1
#
_cell.length_a   1.000
_cell.length_b   1.000
_cell.length_c   1.000
_cell.angle_alpha   90.00
_cell.angle_beta   90.00
_cell.angle_gamma   90.00
#
_symmetry.space_group_name_H-M   'P 1'
#
loop_
_entity.id
_entity.type
_entity.pdbx_description
1 polymer ?
#
loop_
_entity_poly.entity_id
_entity_poly.type
_entity_poly.pdbx_seq_one_letter_code
_entity_poly.pdbx_strand_id
1 'polypeptide(L)'
;MDSHFRVVADRLYTYAMKTGWNDQVGSLAARSDYDGKLIVPDPVWWAQAELMRLAVYSASKNDDFDYNASILSKSMAYVVNEYVDQFNGGWLNKPQSKRSRKQLNKVIGYHAAAYSALQDLGVIERMSLSPNFSL
;
A
#
# COMPACT_ATOMS: atom_id res chain seq x y z
N MET A 1 -22.46 -4.96 7.18
CA MET A 1 -22.17 -4.40 5.84
C MET A 1 -22.97 -5.22 4.84
N ASP A 2 -23.68 -4.57 3.92
CA ASP A 2 -24.45 -5.28 2.89
C ASP A 2 -23.51 -6.14 2.04
N SER A 3 -23.87 -7.40 1.83
CA SER A 3 -23.14 -8.36 1.00
C SER A 3 -22.78 -7.82 -0.40
N HIS A 4 -23.63 -6.95 -0.96
CA HIS A 4 -23.39 -6.31 -2.25
C HIS A 4 -22.10 -5.47 -2.26
N PHE A 5 -21.90 -4.63 -1.23
CA PHE A 5 -20.72 -3.75 -1.18
C PHE A 5 -19.43 -4.55 -0.98
N ARG A 6 -19.47 -5.68 -0.27
CA ARG A 6 -18.30 -6.55 -0.11
C ARG A 6 -17.88 -7.17 -1.43
N VAL A 7 -18.84 -7.69 -2.20
CA VAL A 7 -18.56 -8.26 -3.55
C VAL A 7 -17.96 -7.22 -4.49
N VAL A 8 -18.46 -5.98 -4.46
CA VAL A 8 -17.90 -4.90 -5.28
C VAL A 8 -16.47 -4.55 -4.83
N ALA A 9 -16.24 -4.45 -3.52
CA ALA A 9 -14.91 -4.17 -2.98
C ALA A 9 -13.89 -5.25 -3.35
N ASP A 10 -14.26 -6.53 -3.23
CA ASP A 10 -13.40 -7.66 -3.58
C ASP A 10 -13.04 -7.64 -5.07
N ARG A 11 -14.01 -7.35 -5.96
CA ARG A 11 -13.77 -7.21 -7.40
C ARG A 11 -12.79 -6.08 -7.71
N LEU A 12 -12.95 -4.92 -7.08
CA LEU A 12 -12.06 -3.78 -7.25
C LEU A 12 -10.65 -4.10 -6.76
N TYR A 13 -10.53 -4.76 -5.61
CA TYR A 13 -9.25 -5.19 -5.06
C TYR A 13 -8.55 -6.20 -5.98
N THR A 14 -9.23 -7.28 -6.38
CA THR A 14 -8.68 -8.27 -7.30
C THR A 14 -8.23 -7.63 -8.61
N TYR A 15 -9.00 -6.68 -9.14
CA TYR A 15 -8.62 -5.95 -10.35
C TYR A 15 -7.35 -5.10 -10.15
N ALA A 16 -7.28 -4.34 -9.05
CA ALA A 16 -6.11 -3.53 -8.73
C ALA A 16 -4.85 -4.39 -8.56
N MET A 17 -4.94 -5.50 -7.83
CA MET A 17 -3.83 -6.42 -7.64
C MET A 17 -3.41 -7.09 -8.94
N LYS A 18 -4.36 -7.55 -9.77
CA LYS A 18 -4.05 -8.20 -11.05
C LYS A 18 -3.36 -7.27 -12.04
N THR A 19 -3.78 -6.01 -12.11
CA THR A 19 -3.34 -5.07 -13.15
C THR A 19 -2.17 -4.20 -12.72
N GLY A 20 -2.13 -3.81 -11.45
CA GLY A 20 -1.24 -2.77 -10.94
C GLY A 20 -0.18 -3.23 -9.96
N TRP A 21 -0.29 -4.42 -9.38
CA TRP A 21 0.71 -4.92 -8.44
C TRP A 21 1.98 -5.34 -9.16
N ASN A 22 3.09 -4.72 -8.79
CA ASN A 22 4.42 -5.16 -9.19
C ASN A 22 5.06 -5.89 -8.01
N ASP A 23 5.06 -7.22 -8.08
CA ASP A 23 5.57 -8.07 -6.99
C ASP A 23 7.09 -7.97 -6.78
N GLN A 24 7.84 -7.63 -7.82
CA GLN A 24 9.30 -7.46 -7.74
C GLN A 24 9.69 -6.20 -6.98
N VAL A 25 8.91 -5.13 -7.14
CA VAL A 25 9.16 -3.83 -6.51
C VAL A 25 8.38 -3.69 -5.20
N GLY A 26 7.30 -4.45 -5.04
CA GLY A 26 6.41 -4.33 -3.88
C GLY A 26 5.54 -3.07 -3.93
N SER A 27 5.04 -2.70 -5.11
CA SER A 27 4.29 -1.44 -5.27
C SER A 27 3.08 -1.58 -6.19
N LEU A 28 2.08 -0.73 -5.95
CA LEU A 28 0.90 -0.60 -6.78
C LEU A 28 1.04 0.60 -7.73
N ALA A 29 0.83 0.37 -9.03
CA ALA A 29 0.75 1.44 -10.03
C ALA A 29 -0.41 2.41 -9.72
N ALA A 30 -0.29 3.66 -10.17
CA ALA A 30 -1.27 4.70 -9.86
C ALA A 30 -2.58 4.57 -10.64
N ARG A 31 -2.55 4.04 -11.88
CA ARG A 31 -3.74 3.98 -12.74
C ARG A 31 -3.64 2.94 -13.87
N SER A 32 -4.71 2.19 -14.06
CA SER A 32 -5.03 1.42 -15.27
C SER A 32 -6.30 1.95 -15.95
N ASP A 33 -6.48 1.62 -17.23
CA ASP A 33 -7.79 1.74 -17.91
C ASP A 33 -8.72 0.58 -17.52
N TYR A 34 -9.87 0.44 -18.19
CA TYR A 34 -10.83 -0.65 -17.96
C TYR A 34 -10.42 -1.99 -18.60
N ASP A 35 -9.46 -1.98 -19.52
CA ASP A 35 -8.95 -3.16 -20.20
C ASP A 35 -7.73 -3.77 -19.48
N GLY A 36 -7.33 -3.18 -18.36
CA GLY A 36 -6.22 -3.62 -17.53
C GLY A 36 -4.85 -3.11 -17.98
N LYS A 37 -4.79 -2.17 -18.93
CA LYS A 37 -3.55 -1.55 -19.35
C LYS A 37 -3.18 -0.42 -18.41
N LEU A 38 -1.92 -0.41 -17.96
CA LEU A 38 -1.38 0.66 -17.13
C LEU A 38 -1.30 1.97 -17.92
N ILE A 39 -1.99 3.01 -17.44
CA ILE A 39 -1.91 4.38 -17.97
C ILE A 39 -0.81 5.14 -17.23
N VAL A 40 -0.77 5.01 -15.90
CA VAL A 40 0.24 5.63 -15.04
C VAL A 40 0.90 4.50 -14.25
N PRO A 41 1.97 3.90 -14.80
CA PRO A 41 2.63 2.75 -14.18
C PRO A 41 3.41 3.15 -12.93
N ASP A 42 3.76 4.42 -12.80
CA ASP A 42 4.50 4.94 -11.67
C ASP A 42 3.68 4.85 -10.38
N PRO A 43 4.24 4.24 -9.32
CA PRO A 43 3.60 4.24 -8.02
C PRO A 43 3.39 5.66 -7.50
N VAL A 44 2.36 5.82 -6.67
CA VAL A 44 2.05 7.07 -5.95
C VAL A 44 1.79 6.76 -4.49
N TRP A 45 2.24 7.67 -3.62
CA TRP A 45 2.24 7.53 -2.17
C TRP A 45 0.86 7.18 -1.59
N TRP A 46 -0.21 7.85 -2.06
CA TRP A 46 -1.56 7.65 -1.51
C TRP A 46 -2.12 6.26 -1.85
N ALA A 47 -1.78 5.70 -3.01
CA ALA A 47 -2.22 4.38 -3.41
C ALA A 47 -1.57 3.29 -2.54
N GLN A 48 -0.30 3.49 -2.14
CA GLN A 48 0.39 2.56 -1.24
C GLN A 48 -0.22 2.60 0.17
N ALA A 49 -0.55 3.81 0.67
CA ALA A 49 -1.19 3.95 1.98
C ALA A 49 -2.55 3.23 2.04
N GLU A 50 -3.38 3.35 1.00
CA GLU A 50 -4.67 2.65 0.91
C GLU A 50 -4.50 1.13 0.76
N LEU A 51 -3.51 0.67 -0.02
CA LEU A 51 -3.22 -0.75 -0.16
C LEU A 51 -2.81 -1.38 1.17
N MET A 52 -1.88 -0.74 1.91
CA MET A 52 -1.46 -1.24 3.21
C MET A 52 -2.62 -1.29 4.21
N ARG A 53 -3.49 -0.28 4.20
CA ARG A 53 -4.71 -0.26 5.01
C ARG A 53 -5.65 -1.43 4.68
N LEU A 54 -5.84 -1.71 3.40
CA LEU A 54 -6.68 -2.82 2.93
C LEU A 54 -6.08 -4.18 3.27
N ALA A 55 -4.76 -4.34 3.19
CA ALA A 55 -4.06 -5.56 3.57
C ALA A 55 -4.23 -5.87 5.07
N VAL A 56 -4.05 -4.85 5.94
CA VAL A 56 -4.31 -4.97 7.38
C VAL A 56 -5.77 -5.34 7.63
N TYR A 57 -6.71 -4.66 6.97
CA TYR A 57 -8.14 -4.96 7.11
C TYR A 57 -8.47 -6.40 6.70
N SER A 58 -8.00 -6.86 5.54
CA SER A 58 -8.33 -8.19 5.01
C SER A 58 -7.79 -9.31 5.91
N ALA A 59 -6.54 -9.17 6.35
CA ALA A 59 -5.95 -10.10 7.31
C ALA A 59 -6.63 -10.07 8.69
N SER A 60 -7.14 -8.92 9.15
CA SER A 60 -7.95 -8.84 10.38
C SER A 60 -9.23 -9.66 10.29
N LYS A 61 -9.70 -9.93 9.07
CA LYS A 61 -10.85 -10.81 8.77
C LYS A 61 -10.44 -12.26 8.51
N ASN A 62 -9.15 -12.59 8.64
CA ASN A 62 -8.55 -13.87 8.25
C ASN A 62 -8.74 -14.22 6.76
N ASP A 63 -8.99 -13.23 5.91
CA ASP A 63 -9.04 -13.42 4.47
C ASP A 63 -7.59 -13.50 3.94
N ASP A 64 -7.15 -14.68 3.52
CA ASP A 64 -5.79 -14.99 3.01
C ASP A 64 -4.68 -14.25 3.78
N PHE A 65 -4.54 -14.60 5.06
CA PHE A 65 -3.72 -13.86 6.02
C PHE A 65 -2.26 -13.71 5.57
N ASP A 66 -1.65 -14.80 5.11
CA ASP A 66 -0.24 -14.81 4.72
C ASP A 66 0.02 -14.01 3.44
N TYR A 67 -0.90 -14.07 2.47
CA TYR A 67 -0.83 -13.22 1.29
C TYR A 67 -0.89 -11.74 1.67
N ASN A 68 -1.85 -11.35 2.50
CA ASN A 68 -2.01 -9.96 2.93
C ASN A 68 -0.86 -9.46 3.81
N ALA A 69 -0.29 -10.33 4.66
CA ALA A 69 0.93 -10.03 5.40
C ALA A 69 2.11 -9.75 4.43
N SER A 70 2.25 -10.57 3.38
CA SER A 70 3.29 -10.35 2.35
C SER A 70 3.09 -9.05 1.57
N ILE A 71 1.84 -8.74 1.17
CA ILE A 71 1.51 -7.47 0.49
C ILE A 71 1.85 -6.27 1.39
N LEU A 72 1.50 -6.33 2.68
CA LEU A 72 1.83 -5.28 3.64
C LEU A 72 3.34 -5.10 3.75
N SER A 73 4.09 -6.18 3.96
CA SER A 73 5.54 -6.15 4.13
C SER A 73 6.23 -5.53 2.90
N LYS A 74 5.91 -6.01 1.70
CA LYS A 74 6.49 -5.50 0.45
C LYS A 74 6.15 -4.03 0.21
N SER A 75 4.87 -3.65 0.41
CA SER A 75 4.43 -2.27 0.24
C SER A 75 5.05 -1.34 1.28
N MET A 76 5.24 -1.79 2.51
CA MET A 76 5.90 -1.03 3.57
C MET A 76 7.37 -0.79 3.22
N ALA A 77 8.10 -1.83 2.82
CA ALA A 77 9.50 -1.72 2.42
C ALA A 77 9.66 -0.71 1.26
N TYR A 78 8.78 -0.77 0.25
CA TYR A 78 8.76 0.19 -0.84
C TYR A 78 8.52 1.63 -0.36
N VAL A 79 7.51 1.83 0.49
CA VAL A 79 7.17 3.15 1.04
C VAL A 79 8.29 3.75 1.88
N VAL A 80 8.91 2.96 2.74
CA VAL A 80 10.04 3.40 3.59
C VAL A 80 11.20 3.87 2.72
N ASN A 81 11.49 3.15 1.63
CA ASN A 81 12.58 3.48 0.73
C ASN A 81 12.27 4.66 -0.20
N GLU A 82 11.04 4.76 -0.72
CA GLU A 82 10.71 5.72 -1.78
C GLU A 82 9.94 6.95 -1.29
N TYR A 83 9.18 6.88 -0.20
CA TYR A 83 8.30 7.96 0.21
C TYR A 83 8.56 8.50 1.60
N VAL A 84 9.23 7.78 2.50
CA VAL A 84 9.52 8.30 3.85
C VAL A 84 10.75 9.22 3.82
N ASP A 85 10.61 10.41 4.39
CA ASP A 85 11.75 11.30 4.65
C ASP A 85 12.48 10.79 5.89
N GLN A 86 13.57 10.05 5.67
CA GLN A 86 14.35 9.40 6.74
C GLN A 86 15.02 10.40 7.70
N PHE A 87 15.17 11.68 7.30
CA PHE A 87 15.83 12.68 8.13
C PHE A 87 14.84 13.51 8.93
N ASN A 88 13.72 13.88 8.32
CA ASN A 88 12.77 14.83 8.94
C ASN A 88 11.40 14.20 9.25
N GLY A 89 11.24 12.90 9.01
CA GLY A 89 9.98 12.19 9.15
C GLY A 89 8.89 12.64 8.16
N GLY A 90 7.80 11.85 8.14
CA GLY A 90 6.68 12.06 7.23
C GLY A 90 6.94 11.53 5.83
N TRP A 91 5.90 11.62 4.99
CA TRP A 91 5.94 11.10 3.64
C TRP A 91 6.12 12.21 2.61
N LEU A 92 6.58 11.83 1.42
CA LEU A 92 6.95 12.71 0.33
C LEU A 92 5.98 12.48 -0.83
N ASN A 93 5.69 13.51 -1.62
CA ASN A 93 4.73 13.38 -2.73
C ASN A 93 5.29 12.67 -3.97
N LYS A 94 6.60 12.43 -4.02
CA LYS A 94 7.33 11.83 -5.13
C LYS A 94 8.35 10.82 -4.62
N PRO A 95 8.54 9.70 -5.36
CA PRO A 95 9.51 8.67 -5.01
C PRO A 95 10.93 9.23 -4.98
N GLN A 96 11.76 8.73 -4.06
CA GLN A 96 13.15 9.17 -3.88
C GLN A 96 14.00 8.93 -5.13
N SER A 97 13.79 7.80 -5.79
CA SER A 97 14.45 7.41 -7.04
C SER A 97 14.26 8.40 -8.20
N LYS A 98 13.20 9.23 -8.17
CA LYS A 98 12.88 10.21 -9.23
C LYS A 98 13.18 11.65 -8.85
N ARG A 99 14.01 11.88 -7.84
CA ARG A 99 14.29 13.24 -7.31
C ARG A 99 15.36 13.99 -8.09
N SER A 100 15.08 15.27 -8.38
CA SER A 100 16.10 16.31 -8.37
C SER A 100 16.17 16.93 -6.97
N ARG A 101 17.38 17.24 -6.47
CA ARG A 101 17.69 17.68 -5.08
C ARG A 101 16.86 18.85 -4.50
N LYS A 102 15.97 19.51 -5.27
CA LYS A 102 15.43 20.84 -4.94
C LYS A 102 13.95 20.93 -4.51
N GLN A 103 13.17 19.85 -4.46
CA GLN A 103 11.75 19.96 -4.07
C GLN A 103 11.31 18.83 -3.13
N LEU A 104 11.37 19.11 -1.81
CA LEU A 104 10.77 18.29 -0.77
C LEU A 104 9.36 18.79 -0.49
N ASN A 105 8.39 18.44 -1.35
CA ASN A 105 6.99 18.64 -1.01
C ASN A 105 6.55 17.45 -0.16
N LYS A 106 6.57 17.64 1.17
CA LYS A 106 5.99 16.67 2.10
C LYS A 106 4.49 16.56 1.85
N VAL A 107 3.97 15.35 1.90
CA VAL A 107 2.52 15.14 1.90
C VAL A 107 2.03 15.28 3.32
N ILE A 108 1.45 16.45 3.59
CA ILE A 108 0.64 16.66 4.79
C ILE A 108 -0.76 16.20 4.38
N GLY A 109 -1.22 15.05 4.85
CA GLY A 109 -2.49 14.54 4.36
C GLY A 109 -3.04 13.31 5.07
N TYR A 110 -4.37 13.22 5.00
CA TYR A 110 -5.22 12.18 5.57
C TYR A 110 -4.71 10.77 5.31
N HIS A 111 -4.27 10.42 4.09
CA HIS A 111 -3.91 9.02 3.77
C HIS A 111 -2.68 8.49 4.52
N ALA A 112 -1.61 9.28 4.64
CA ALA A 112 -0.42 8.87 5.38
C ALA A 112 -0.68 8.81 6.89
N ALA A 113 -1.47 9.76 7.42
CA ALA A 113 -1.85 9.79 8.83
C ALA A 113 -2.91 8.73 9.19
N ALA A 114 -3.85 8.44 8.30
CA ALA A 114 -4.92 7.46 8.50
C ALA A 114 -4.38 6.03 8.51
N TYR A 115 -3.32 5.73 7.75
CA TYR A 115 -2.59 4.46 7.90
C TYR A 115 -2.03 4.32 9.33
N SER A 116 -1.35 5.35 9.84
CA SER A 116 -0.81 5.34 11.20
C SER A 116 -1.91 5.22 12.28
N ALA A 117 -3.12 5.73 12.00
CA ALA A 117 -4.25 5.69 12.93
C ALA A 117 -5.05 4.38 12.91
N LEU A 118 -4.87 3.53 11.89
CA LEU A 118 -5.60 2.26 11.71
C LEU A 118 -4.81 1.03 12.14
N GLN A 119 -3.72 1.24 12.88
CA GLN A 119 -2.96 0.15 13.49
C GLN A 119 -3.81 -0.51 14.58
N ASP A 120 -4.51 -1.58 14.24
CA ASP A 120 -4.83 -2.61 15.22
C ASP A 120 -3.53 -3.35 15.51
N LEU A 121 -2.83 -2.92 16.57
CA LEU A 121 -1.49 -3.40 16.93
C LEU A 121 -1.44 -4.93 16.99
N GLY A 122 -2.52 -5.59 17.41
CA GLY A 122 -2.60 -7.06 17.47
C GLY A 122 -2.58 -7.75 16.10
N VAL A 123 -3.14 -7.14 15.05
CA VAL A 123 -3.09 -7.70 13.69
C VAL A 123 -1.70 -7.54 13.09
N ILE A 124 -1.07 -6.38 13.28
CA ILE A 124 0.28 -6.12 12.76
C ILE A 124 1.32 -6.98 13.50
N GLU A 125 1.20 -7.14 14.81
CA GLU A 125 2.04 -8.08 15.58
C GLU A 125 1.87 -9.51 15.10
N ARG A 126 0.63 -9.94 14.82
CA ARG A 126 0.41 -11.28 14.25
C ARG A 126 1.01 -11.41 12.85
N MET A 127 0.92 -10.36 12.02
CA MET A 127 1.49 -10.36 10.68
C MET A 127 3.02 -10.41 10.71
N SER A 128 3.67 -9.73 11.65
CA SER A 128 5.13 -9.76 11.77
C SER A 128 5.68 -11.13 12.18
N LEU A 129 4.82 -12.00 12.71
CA LEU A 129 5.11 -13.40 12.99
C LEU A 129 4.85 -14.32 11.79
N SER A 130 4.23 -13.83 10.71
CA SER A 130 4.03 -14.63 9.48
C SER A 130 5.39 -14.89 8.82
N PRO A 131 5.66 -16.13 8.35
CA PRO A 131 6.91 -16.44 7.65
C PRO A 131 7.09 -15.65 6.34
N ASN A 132 6.01 -15.04 5.82
CA ASN A 132 6.02 -14.26 4.59
C ASN A 132 6.13 -12.74 4.82
N PHE A 133 6.33 -12.30 6.07
CA PHE A 133 6.52 -10.90 6.42
C PHE A 133 8.02 -10.60 6.60
N SER A 134 8.57 -9.69 5.78
CA SER A 134 9.95 -9.21 5.87
C SER A 134 10.00 -7.69 5.70
N LEU A 135 10.68 -6.97 6.58
CA LEU A 135 10.98 -5.54 6.42
C LEU A 135 12.39 -5.33 5.89
#